data_AF-A0A1F8MDY4-F1
#
_entry.id   AF-A0A1F8MDY4-F1
#
_cell.length_a   1.000
_cell.length_b   1.000
_cell.length_c   1.000
_cell.angle_alpha   90.00
_cell.angle_beta   90.00
_cell.angle_gamma   90.00
#
_symmetry.space_group_name_H-M   'P 1'
#
loop_
_entity.id
_entity.type
_entity.pdbx_description
1 polymer ?
#
loop_
_entity_poly.entity_id
_entity_poly.type
_entity_poly.pdbx_seq_one_letter_code
_entity_poly.pdbx_strand_id
1 'polypeptide(L)'
;MVSRLVLIAPGMPGYEYRDEETLAKDAILERLIASGRREEVADMLVNIWVVGLKRDRETVDSAARALVREMILDNYPSVTDKFPEAPPEFDVMSRLAEIRVPTLVIVGDSDLPDMQAISQLVADRIHGAKRLLIPDAAHLPNMENSMLFNRSVIDFLVVQ
;
A
#
# COMPACT_ATOMS: atom_id res chain seq x y z
N MET A 1 6.98 22.25 -11.38
CA MET A 1 5.78 22.52 -10.56
C MET A 1 4.92 21.26 -10.59
N VAL A 2 4.40 20.80 -9.45
CA VAL A 2 3.49 19.63 -9.38
C VAL A 2 2.06 20.13 -9.60
N SER A 3 1.32 19.51 -10.52
CA SER A 3 -0.07 19.92 -10.85
C SER A 3 -1.12 18.95 -10.32
N ARG A 4 -0.77 17.68 -10.11
CA ARG A 4 -1.64 16.60 -9.62
C ARG A 4 -0.81 15.61 -8.80
N LEU A 5 -1.44 14.95 -7.83
CA LEU A 5 -0.82 13.94 -6.98
C LEU A 5 -1.61 12.64 -7.06
N VAL A 6 -0.90 11.51 -7.22
CA VAL A 6 -1.48 10.17 -7.12
C VAL A 6 -0.76 9.42 -6.01
N LEU A 7 -1.51 8.91 -5.04
CA LEU A 7 -1.02 8.10 -3.93
C LEU A 7 -1.60 6.69 -4.08
N ILE A 8 -0.76 5.67 -3.93
CA ILE A 8 -1.14 4.26 -4.13
C ILE A 8 -0.80 3.51 -2.85
N ALA A 9 -1.81 2.93 -2.20
CA ALA A 9 -1.72 2.26 -0.91
C ALA A 9 -0.78 2.98 0.09
N PRO A 10 -0.98 4.31 0.32
CA PRO A 10 -0.01 5.10 1.08
C PRO A 10 0.09 4.64 2.54
N GLY A 11 1.31 4.63 3.07
CA GLY A 11 1.55 4.65 4.51
C GLY A 11 1.35 6.06 5.09
N MET A 12 1.34 6.16 6.42
CA MET A 12 1.22 7.43 7.12
C MET A 12 2.15 7.48 8.35
N PRO A 13 3.24 8.25 8.29
CA PRO A 13 4.08 8.49 9.46
C PRO A 13 3.25 9.07 10.62
N GLY A 14 3.40 8.49 11.80
CA GLY A 14 2.65 8.85 13.00
C GLY A 14 1.26 8.24 13.12
N TYR A 15 0.80 7.45 12.15
CA TYR A 15 -0.43 6.68 12.29
C TYR A 15 -0.24 5.53 13.29
N GLU A 16 -1.15 5.40 14.23
CA GLU A 16 -1.21 4.27 15.16
C GLU A 16 -2.03 3.14 14.53
N TYR A 17 -1.36 2.04 14.16
CA TYR A 17 -2.01 0.80 13.73
C TYR A 17 -2.86 0.23 14.87
N ARG A 18 -4.10 -0.16 14.56
CA ARG A 18 -5.09 -0.58 15.56
C ARG A 18 -5.86 -1.82 15.15
N ASP A 19 -5.86 -2.16 13.87
CA ASP A 19 -6.54 -3.35 13.40
C ASP A 19 -5.80 -4.63 13.82
N GLU A 20 -6.53 -5.56 14.42
CA GLU A 20 -5.95 -6.79 15.00
C GLU A 20 -5.23 -7.64 13.96
N GLU A 21 -5.81 -7.76 12.76
CA GLU A 21 -5.24 -8.56 11.68
C GLU A 21 -3.97 -7.91 11.12
N THR A 22 -3.98 -6.57 10.97
CA THR A 22 -2.80 -5.80 10.58
C THR A 22 -1.66 -5.98 11.58
N LEU A 23 -1.93 -5.79 12.86
CA LEU A 23 -0.95 -5.95 13.94
C LEU A 23 -0.43 -7.39 14.04
N ALA A 24 -1.31 -8.39 13.88
CA ALA A 24 -0.91 -9.79 13.93
C ALA A 24 0.04 -10.15 12.80
N LYS A 25 -0.23 -9.71 11.56
CA LYS A 25 0.65 -9.95 10.41
C LYS A 25 1.97 -9.22 10.54
N ASP A 26 1.96 -7.96 10.97
CA ASP A 26 3.19 -7.18 11.20
C ASP A 26 4.09 -7.89 12.22
N ALA A 27 3.54 -8.32 13.36
CA ALA A 27 4.29 -9.04 14.39
C ALA A 27 4.89 -10.37 13.90
N ILE A 28 4.21 -11.10 13.00
CA ILE A 28 4.77 -12.32 12.40
C ILE A 28 5.88 -11.97 11.42
N LEU A 29 5.67 -10.96 10.56
CA LEU A 29 6.65 -10.50 9.59
C LEU A 29 7.94 -10.06 10.28
N GLU A 30 7.84 -9.25 11.35
CA GLU A 30 8.98 -8.82 12.16
C GLU A 30 9.77 -10.01 12.73
N ARG A 31 9.09 -11.05 13.24
CA ARG A 31 9.73 -12.27 13.75
C ARG A 31 10.47 -13.04 12.66
N LEU A 32 9.90 -13.13 11.46
CA LEU A 32 10.52 -13.80 10.32
C LEU A 32 11.76 -13.04 9.84
N ILE A 33 11.68 -11.70 9.75
CA ILE A 33 12.80 -10.83 9.42
C ILE A 33 13.92 -10.98 10.44
N ALA A 34 13.62 -10.85 11.74
CA ALA A 34 14.61 -10.97 12.82
C ALA A 34 15.30 -12.34 12.86
N SER A 35 14.63 -13.38 12.37
CA SER A 35 15.16 -14.75 12.29
C SER A 35 15.90 -15.05 10.97
N GLY A 36 16.02 -14.07 10.06
CA GLY A 36 16.65 -14.25 8.75
C GLY A 36 15.93 -15.22 7.82
N ARG A 37 14.63 -15.47 8.04
CA ARG A 37 13.82 -16.44 7.28
C ARG A 37 13.35 -15.86 5.95
N ARG A 38 14.32 -15.57 5.07
CA ARG A 38 14.12 -14.83 3.80
C ARG A 38 12.97 -15.34 2.93
N GLU A 39 12.91 -16.65 2.68
CA GLU A 39 11.86 -17.25 1.84
C GLU A 39 10.47 -17.12 2.49
N GLU A 40 10.38 -17.33 3.81
CA GLU A 40 9.12 -17.21 4.57
C GLU A 40 8.65 -15.75 4.62
N VAL A 41 9.57 -14.79 4.71
CA VAL A 41 9.27 -13.35 4.58
C VAL A 41 8.67 -13.05 3.21
N ALA A 42 9.28 -13.55 2.13
CA ALA A 42 8.77 -13.33 0.78
C ALA A 42 7.36 -13.93 0.60
N ASP A 43 7.14 -15.16 1.09
CA ASP A 43 5.83 -15.81 1.02
C ASP A 43 4.77 -15.05 1.85
N MET A 44 5.16 -14.53 3.02
CA MET A 44 4.28 -13.70 3.85
C MET A 44 3.94 -12.38 3.17
N LEU A 45 4.92 -11.68 2.60
CA LEU A 45 4.70 -10.43 1.89
C LEU A 45 3.86 -10.62 0.63
N VAL A 46 4.02 -11.73 -0.11
CA VAL A 46 3.10 -12.07 -1.21
C VAL A 46 1.69 -12.27 -0.70
N ASN A 47 1.51 -12.95 0.45
CA ASN A 47 0.19 -13.11 1.05
C ASN A 47 -0.42 -11.77 1.49
N ILE A 48 0.37 -10.83 2.01
CA ILE A 48 -0.11 -9.50 2.42
C ILE A 48 -0.39 -8.63 1.19
N TRP A 49 0.56 -8.53 0.27
CA TRP A 49 0.55 -7.54 -0.81
C TRP A 49 -0.23 -7.96 -2.05
N VAL A 50 -0.37 -9.27 -2.30
CA VAL A 50 -0.98 -9.78 -3.53
C VAL A 50 -2.17 -10.68 -3.27
N VAL A 51 -2.18 -11.49 -2.20
CA VAL A 51 -3.38 -12.29 -1.86
C VAL A 51 -4.38 -11.46 -1.06
N GLY A 52 -3.90 -10.68 -0.08
CA GLY A 52 -4.77 -9.90 0.80
C GLY A 52 -5.61 -10.77 1.73
N LEU A 53 -6.52 -10.13 2.48
CA LEU A 53 -7.26 -10.80 3.55
C LEU A 53 -8.48 -11.60 3.09
N LYS A 54 -9.11 -11.16 2.01
CA LYS A 54 -10.47 -11.59 1.64
C LYS A 54 -10.50 -12.57 0.47
N ARG A 55 -9.34 -12.98 -0.03
CA ARG A 55 -9.23 -13.77 -1.27
C ARG A 55 -8.49 -15.06 -1.02
N ASP A 56 -8.88 -16.07 -1.78
CA ASP A 56 -8.20 -17.34 -1.81
C ASP A 56 -6.94 -17.22 -2.67
N ARG A 57 -5.80 -17.73 -2.19
CA ARG A 57 -4.53 -17.68 -2.94
C ARG A 57 -4.65 -18.30 -4.34
N GLU A 58 -5.49 -19.32 -4.48
CA GLU A 58 -5.72 -20.03 -5.75
C GLU A 58 -6.57 -19.22 -6.75
N THR A 59 -7.33 -18.22 -6.28
CA THR A 59 -8.09 -17.32 -7.16
C THR A 59 -7.26 -16.13 -7.64
N VAL A 60 -6.08 -15.91 -7.05
CA VAL A 60 -5.17 -14.81 -7.39
C VAL A 60 -4.11 -15.28 -8.39
N ASP A 61 -3.89 -14.48 -9.44
CA ASP A 61 -3.00 -14.79 -10.55
C ASP A 61 -1.61 -15.27 -10.06
N SER A 62 -1.30 -16.51 -10.43
CA SER A 62 -0.02 -17.15 -10.10
C SER A 62 1.18 -16.40 -10.66
N ALA A 63 1.06 -15.74 -11.82
CA ALA A 63 2.13 -14.97 -12.42
C ALA A 63 2.43 -13.71 -11.61
N ALA A 64 1.38 -12.99 -11.16
CA ALA A 64 1.52 -11.84 -10.27
C ALA A 64 2.18 -12.23 -8.94
N ARG A 65 1.74 -13.34 -8.33
CA ARG A 65 2.34 -13.88 -7.08
C ARG A 65 3.82 -14.22 -7.27
N ALA A 66 4.17 -14.89 -8.36
CA ALA A 66 5.55 -15.29 -8.65
C ALA A 66 6.45 -14.07 -8.90
N LEU A 67 6.00 -13.11 -9.71
CA LEU A 67 6.75 -11.90 -10.03
C LEU A 67 7.00 -11.05 -8.77
N VAL A 68 5.98 -10.83 -7.94
CA VAL A 68 6.17 -10.05 -6.69
C VAL A 68 7.09 -10.78 -5.73
N ARG A 69 7.02 -12.11 -5.64
CA ARG A 69 7.96 -12.91 -4.84
C ARG A 69 9.40 -12.72 -5.30
N GLU A 70 9.65 -12.79 -6.60
CA GLU A 70 10.96 -12.55 -7.21
C GLU A 70 11.47 -11.14 -6.87
N MET A 71 10.64 -10.12 -7.08
CA MET A 71 10.98 -8.73 -6.74
C MET A 71 11.33 -8.55 -5.26
N ILE A 72 10.59 -9.19 -4.35
CA ILE A 72 10.86 -9.15 -2.91
C ILE A 72 12.20 -9.81 -2.60
N LEU A 73 12.48 -10.98 -3.18
CA LEU A 73 13.73 -11.68 -2.94
C LEU A 73 14.91 -10.90 -3.49
N ASP A 74 14.82 -10.37 -4.70
CA ASP A 74 15.89 -9.61 -5.33
C ASP A 74 16.18 -8.29 -4.60
N ASN A 75 15.17 -7.70 -4.00
CA ASN A 75 15.27 -6.45 -3.25
C ASN A 75 15.21 -6.64 -1.73
N TYR A 76 15.51 -7.85 -1.23
CA TYR A 76 15.25 -8.23 0.16
C TYR A 76 15.78 -7.24 1.20
N PRO A 77 17.05 -6.78 1.13
CA PRO A 77 17.55 -5.78 2.07
C PRO A 77 16.67 -4.52 2.11
N SER A 78 16.31 -3.95 0.96
CA SER A 78 15.49 -2.75 0.90
C SER A 78 14.05 -2.96 1.39
N VAL A 79 13.54 -4.19 1.34
CA VAL A 79 12.19 -4.53 1.79
C VAL A 79 12.14 -4.77 3.29
N THR A 80 13.22 -5.29 3.89
CA THR A 80 13.27 -5.64 5.31
C THR A 80 14.02 -4.64 6.17
N ASP A 81 14.92 -3.86 5.58
CA ASP A 81 15.60 -2.79 6.27
C ASP A 81 14.56 -1.71 6.56
N LYS A 82 14.28 -1.52 7.86
CA LYS A 82 13.62 -0.30 8.31
C LYS A 82 14.60 0.81 7.96
N PHE A 83 14.38 1.51 6.83
CA PHE A 83 15.12 2.72 6.55
C PHE A 83 15.07 3.57 7.83
N PRO A 84 16.21 3.99 8.39
CA PRO A 84 16.20 4.98 9.45
C PRO A 84 15.87 6.33 8.80
N GLU A 85 14.67 6.44 8.23
CA GLU A 85 14.08 7.75 8.02
C GLU A 85 13.78 8.25 9.43
N ALA A 86 14.62 9.18 9.89
CA ALA A 86 14.30 9.97 11.06
C ALA A 86 12.85 10.41 10.90
N PRO A 87 11.99 10.19 11.91
CA PRO A 87 10.60 10.60 11.79
C PRO A 87 10.60 12.07 11.41
N PRO A 88 9.72 12.47 10.48
CA PRO A 88 9.67 13.85 10.01
C PRO A 88 9.61 14.78 11.22
N GLU A 89 10.35 15.88 11.18
CA GLU A 89 10.43 16.87 12.28
C GLU A 89 9.08 17.55 12.59
N PHE A 90 8.05 17.22 11.81
CA PHE A 90 6.70 17.77 11.89
C PHE A 90 5.66 16.65 11.80
N ASP A 91 4.47 16.96 12.32
CA ASP A 91 3.30 16.10 12.18
C ASP A 91 2.81 16.07 10.72
N VAL A 92 3.14 14.99 10.00
CA VAL A 92 2.76 14.79 8.60
C VAL A 92 1.24 14.79 8.43
N MET A 93 0.51 14.14 9.35
CA MET A 93 -0.95 14.03 9.26
C MET A 93 -1.61 15.41 9.30
N SER A 94 -1.15 16.30 10.17
CA SER A 94 -1.65 17.67 10.25
C SER A 94 -1.37 18.49 8.99
N ARG A 95 -0.29 18.19 8.27
CA ARG A 95 0.12 18.94 7.06
C ARG A 95 -0.53 18.45 5.77
N LEU A 96 -1.25 17.34 5.77
CA LEU A 96 -2.00 16.89 4.59
C LEU A 96 -2.94 17.98 4.04
N ALA A 97 -3.50 18.82 4.92
CA ALA A 97 -4.38 19.93 4.53
C ALA A 97 -3.66 21.06 3.77
N GLU A 98 -2.32 21.09 3.77
CA GLU A 98 -1.52 22.02 2.97
C GLU A 98 -1.47 21.63 1.49
N ILE A 99 -1.77 20.36 1.16
CA ILE A 99 -1.84 19.90 -0.23
C ILE A 99 -3.09 20.50 -0.87
N ARG A 100 -2.88 21.36 -1.88
CA ARG A 100 -3.95 22.05 -2.63
C ARG A 100 -4.13 21.56 -4.07
N VAL A 101 -3.22 20.73 -4.56
CA VAL A 101 -3.35 20.14 -5.91
C VAL A 101 -4.41 19.02 -5.88
N PRO A 102 -5.14 18.81 -6.99
CA PRO A 102 -5.99 17.64 -7.13
C PRO A 102 -5.22 16.38 -6.76
N THR A 103 -5.83 15.55 -5.91
CA THR A 103 -5.19 14.34 -5.39
C THR A 103 -6.11 13.13 -5.57
N LEU A 104 -5.54 12.04 -6.08
CA LEU A 104 -6.20 10.73 -6.16
C LEU A 104 -5.47 9.76 -5.23
N VAL A 105 -6.21 9.15 -4.31
CA VAL A 105 -5.73 8.11 -3.40
C VAL A 105 -6.32 6.78 -3.85
N ILE A 106 -5.48 5.80 -4.16
CA ILE A 106 -5.88 4.49 -4.67
C ILE A 106 -5.51 3.42 -3.65
N VAL A 107 -6.41 2.51 -3.33
CA VAL A 107 -6.15 1.37 -2.44
C VAL A 107 -6.99 0.16 -2.87
N GLY A 108 -6.49 -1.06 -2.67
CA GLY A 108 -7.26 -2.27 -2.92
C GLY A 108 -8.32 -2.53 -1.85
N ASP A 109 -9.43 -3.16 -2.23
CA ASP A 109 -10.51 -3.53 -1.29
C ASP A 109 -10.17 -4.72 -0.36
N SER A 110 -9.11 -5.44 -0.73
CA SER A 110 -8.58 -6.62 -0.06
C SER A 110 -7.23 -6.35 0.63
N ASP A 111 -6.77 -5.09 0.61
CA ASP A 111 -5.61 -4.64 1.39
C ASP A 111 -5.92 -4.67 2.89
N LEU A 112 -4.88 -4.58 3.72
CA LEU A 112 -4.99 -4.54 5.17
C LEU A 112 -5.93 -3.42 5.65
N PRO A 113 -6.74 -3.65 6.70
CA PRO A 113 -7.74 -2.68 7.15
C PRO A 113 -7.11 -1.33 7.52
N ASP A 114 -5.94 -1.33 8.17
CA ASP A 114 -5.24 -0.07 8.47
C ASP A 114 -4.73 0.64 7.20
N MET A 115 -4.37 -0.07 6.12
CA MET A 115 -4.02 0.56 4.84
C MET A 115 -5.24 1.23 4.19
N GLN A 116 -6.41 0.60 4.30
CA GLN A 116 -7.67 1.18 3.86
C GLN A 116 -8.07 2.40 4.72
N ALA A 117 -7.85 2.32 6.03
CA ALA A 117 -8.12 3.41 6.97
C ALA A 117 -7.17 4.60 6.76
N ILE A 118 -5.87 4.36 6.54
CA ILE A 118 -4.90 5.39 6.19
C ILE A 118 -5.29 6.06 4.88
N SER A 119 -5.64 5.29 3.85
CA SER A 119 -6.07 5.84 2.56
C SER A 119 -7.32 6.71 2.68
N GLN A 120 -8.27 6.33 3.54
CA GLN A 120 -9.43 7.15 3.87
C GLN A 120 -9.04 8.45 4.59
N LEU A 121 -8.20 8.35 5.63
CA LEU A 121 -7.68 9.50 6.37
C LEU A 121 -6.98 10.50 5.46
N VAL A 122 -6.13 10.02 4.54
CA VAL A 122 -5.43 10.87 3.58
C VAL A 122 -6.42 11.61 2.69
N ALA A 123 -7.41 10.89 2.13
CA ALA A 123 -8.42 11.50 1.28
C ALA A 123 -9.30 12.52 2.03
N ASP A 124 -9.62 12.28 3.30
CA ASP A 124 -10.44 13.19 4.11
C ASP A 124 -9.67 14.46 4.51
N ARG A 125 -8.35 14.38 4.64
CA ARG A 125 -7.51 15.50 5.09
C ARG A 125 -7.02 16.39 3.96
N ILE A 126 -6.83 15.84 2.75
CA ILE A 126 -6.42 16.62 1.58
C ILE A 126 -7.65 17.24 0.93
N HIS A 127 -7.65 18.57 0.79
CA HIS A 127 -8.80 19.28 0.23
C HIS A 127 -9.07 18.87 -1.23
N GLY A 128 -10.27 18.37 -1.50
CA GLY A 128 -10.68 17.95 -2.84
C GLY A 128 -10.06 16.64 -3.32
N ALA A 129 -9.41 15.88 -2.44
CA ALA A 129 -8.93 14.55 -2.79
C ALA A 129 -10.08 13.58 -3.06
N LYS A 130 -9.82 12.62 -3.95
CA LYS A 130 -10.71 11.51 -4.24
C LYS A 130 -10.05 10.21 -3.81
N ARG A 131 -10.81 9.33 -3.17
CA ARG A 131 -10.39 7.96 -2.91
C ARG A 131 -11.00 7.01 -3.92
N LEU A 132 -10.20 6.10 -4.46
CA LEU A 132 -10.62 5.01 -5.33
C LEU A 132 -10.26 3.68 -4.66
N LEU A 133 -11.29 2.86 -4.45
CA LEU A 133 -11.14 1.46 -4.07
C LEU A 133 -11.08 0.60 -5.34
N ILE A 134 -9.98 -0.12 -5.53
CA ILE A 134 -9.83 -1.07 -6.63
C ILE A 134 -10.37 -2.43 -6.16
N PRO A 135 -11.42 -2.97 -6.82
CA PRO A 135 -11.97 -4.26 -6.46
C PRO A 135 -10.99 -5.38 -6.83
N ASP A 136 -11.03 -6.44 -6.03
CA ASP A 136 -10.21 -7.65 -6.24
C ASP A 136 -8.71 -7.34 -6.30
N ALA A 137 -8.25 -6.44 -5.42
CA ALA A 137 -6.85 -6.06 -5.28
C ALA A 137 -6.47 -5.88 -3.81
N ALA A 138 -5.23 -6.23 -3.47
CA ALA A 138 -4.63 -5.96 -2.17
C ALA A 138 -3.74 -4.71 -2.26
N HIS A 139 -2.47 -4.84 -1.86
CA HIS A 139 -1.56 -3.71 -1.69
C HIS A 139 -0.97 -3.22 -3.01
N LEU A 140 -1.04 -4.02 -4.07
CA LEU A 140 -0.46 -3.71 -5.39
C LEU A 140 -1.54 -3.60 -6.47
N PRO A 141 -2.52 -2.68 -6.35
CA PRO A 141 -3.64 -2.59 -7.28
C PRO A 141 -3.22 -2.30 -8.73
N ASN A 142 -2.05 -1.71 -8.94
CA ASN A 142 -1.46 -1.50 -10.27
C ASN A 142 -1.03 -2.80 -10.96
N MET A 143 -0.67 -3.84 -10.19
CA MET A 143 -0.31 -5.15 -10.73
C MET A 143 -1.52 -6.08 -10.81
N GLU A 144 -2.43 -6.00 -9.84
CA GLU A 144 -3.56 -6.93 -9.69
C GLU A 144 -4.75 -6.57 -10.60
N ASN A 145 -5.02 -5.28 -10.80
CA ASN A 145 -6.08 -4.79 -11.70
C ASN A 145 -5.56 -3.64 -12.56
N SER A 146 -4.53 -3.95 -13.35
CA SER A 146 -3.79 -2.97 -14.15
C SER A 146 -4.67 -2.16 -15.11
N MET A 147 -5.72 -2.77 -15.67
CA MET A 147 -6.62 -2.09 -16.60
C MET A 147 -7.43 -0.98 -15.91
N LEU A 148 -8.08 -1.27 -14.78
CA LEU A 148 -8.84 -0.27 -14.03
C LEU A 148 -7.90 0.78 -13.44
N PHE A 149 -6.80 0.33 -12.84
CA PHE A 149 -5.78 1.23 -12.27
C PHE A 149 -5.26 2.22 -13.32
N ASN A 150 -4.76 1.74 -14.47
CA ASN A 150 -4.17 2.59 -15.50
C ASN A 150 -5.20 3.57 -16.07
N ARG A 151 -6.42 3.10 -16.32
CA ARG A 151 -7.50 3.97 -16.79
C ARG A 151 -7.79 5.08 -15.79
N SER A 152 -7.97 4.74 -14.51
CA SER A 152 -8.27 5.73 -13.47
C SER A 152 -7.15 6.75 -13.27
N VAL A 153 -5.89 6.31 -13.33
CA VAL A 153 -4.73 7.21 -13.24
C VAL A 153 -4.67 8.13 -14.47
N ILE A 154 -4.78 7.58 -15.68
CA ILE A 154 -4.74 8.38 -16.92
C ILE A 154 -5.89 9.39 -16.94
N ASP A 155 -7.13 8.94 -16.70
CA ASP A 155 -8.31 9.80 -16.67
C ASP A 155 -8.12 10.95 -15.66
N PHE A 156 -7.57 10.67 -14.48
CA PHE A 156 -7.28 11.69 -13.48
C PHE A 156 -6.19 12.69 -13.92
N LEU A 157 -5.15 12.22 -14.60
CA LEU A 157 -4.02 13.05 -15.02
C LEU A 157 -4.34 13.96 -16.22
N VAL A 158 -5.25 13.53 -17.10
CA VAL A 158 -5.56 14.26 -18.35
C VAL A 158 -6.75 15.21 -18.25
N VAL A 159 -7.64 15.06 -17.26
CA VAL A 159 -8.73 16.01 -17.01
C VAL A 159 -8.12 17.36 -16.65
N GLN A 160 -8.32 18.38 -17.49
CA GLN A 160 -7.78 19.74 -17.30
C GLN A 160 -8.36 20.43 -16.07
#